data_AF-A0A2V9L0E5-F1
#
_entry.id   AF-A0A2V9L0E5-F1
#
_cell.length_a   1.000
_cell.length_b   1.000
_cell.length_c   1.000
_cell.angle_alpha   90.00
_cell.angle_beta   90.00
_cell.angle_gamma   90.00
#
_symmetry.space_group_name_H-M   'P 1'
#
loop_
_entity.id
_entity.type
_entity.pdbx_description
1 polymer ?
#
loop_
_entity_poly.entity_id
_entity_poly.type
_entity_poly.pdbx_seq_one_letter_code
_entity_poly.pdbx_strand_id
1 'polypeptide(L)'
;MFLESQAWYRSLVDGIGNDYGNVHSGTCFPWKQKISGIVHFDVRYIMYDTAGKLTSVDIQIQDPGGVHLVSRLTTSHTCPAEQTCVFWISLDADTTKTSYDGRQEFRIRATVTEPDGKQGIVTNGWQAYLANGKPYQNYRSTDNFTEGRGWYTNEGYAQARLDSPVPGAFGVAPVSGIWSPHVSIKPGAGGLPVTGSYASVDSDFDADPEQMGLVLLDTASQYVGNLTLDTRRLTNGTHYLFLRADSDDSLGSANTGVIKIPFVVNN
;
A
#
# COMPACT_ATOMS: atom_id res chain seq x y z
N MET A 1 -13.05 -3.18 -4.33
CA MET A 1 -11.92 -3.74 -5.12
C MET A 1 -10.83 -4.15 -4.16
N PHE A 2 -10.05 -5.21 -4.44
CA PHE A 2 -8.99 -5.63 -3.52
C PHE A 2 -7.73 -4.78 -3.74
N LEU A 3 -7.38 -3.94 -2.78
CA LEU A 3 -6.14 -3.16 -2.77
C LEU A 3 -5.18 -3.76 -1.76
N GLU A 4 -3.89 -3.72 -2.03
CA GLU A 4 -2.86 -4.20 -1.11
C GLU A 4 -1.68 -3.22 -1.06
N SER A 5 -1.18 -2.96 0.14
CA SER A 5 0.06 -2.24 0.37
C SER A 5 1.03 -3.12 1.14
N GLN A 6 2.31 -2.87 0.98
CA GLN A 6 3.35 -3.65 1.64
C GLN A 6 4.45 -2.72 2.17
N ALA A 7 5.09 -3.16 3.25
CA ALA A 7 6.28 -2.55 3.81
C ALA A 7 7.35 -3.61 3.94
N TRP A 8 8.54 -3.34 3.39
CA TRP A 8 9.66 -4.27 3.47
C TRP A 8 10.82 -3.58 4.18
N TYR A 9 11.58 -4.37 4.92
CA TYR A 9 12.86 -3.94 5.46
C TYR A 9 13.85 -5.08 5.23
N ARG A 10 14.49 -5.05 4.07
CA ARG A 10 15.33 -6.15 3.57
C ARG A 10 16.79 -5.73 3.48
N SER A 11 17.68 -6.70 3.58
CA SER A 11 19.11 -6.49 3.35
C SER A 11 19.36 -6.16 1.87
N LEU A 12 20.28 -5.22 1.57
CA LEU A 12 20.65 -4.89 0.19
C LEU A 12 21.56 -5.96 -0.43
N VAL A 13 22.34 -6.62 0.42
CA VAL A 13 23.29 -7.68 0.07
C VAL A 13 23.22 -8.72 1.18
N ASP A 14 23.17 -10.00 0.82
CA ASP A 14 23.14 -11.10 1.78
C ASP A 14 24.23 -10.95 2.86
N GLY A 15 23.78 -10.89 4.12
CA GLY A 15 24.66 -10.76 5.28
C GLY A 15 25.14 -9.34 5.58
N ILE A 16 24.69 -8.31 4.86
CA ILE A 16 24.94 -6.89 5.15
C ILE A 16 23.61 -6.19 5.44
N GLY A 17 23.56 -5.47 6.57
CA GLY A 17 22.33 -4.85 7.05
C GLY A 17 21.40 -5.87 7.73
N ASN A 18 20.18 -5.42 8.01
CA ASN A 18 19.15 -6.25 8.63
C ASN A 18 18.15 -6.70 7.56
N ASP A 19 17.71 -7.95 7.69
CA ASP A 19 16.57 -8.46 6.93
C ASP A 19 15.46 -8.87 7.90
N TYR A 20 14.36 -8.13 7.84
CA TYR A 20 13.15 -8.38 8.61
C TYR A 20 11.97 -8.73 7.69
N GLY A 21 12.25 -9.06 6.43
CA GLY A 21 11.26 -9.52 5.48
C GLY A 21 10.25 -8.44 5.09
N ASN A 22 9.00 -8.86 4.91
CA ASN A 22 7.94 -7.97 4.43
C ASN A 22 6.57 -8.24 5.06
N VAL A 23 5.80 -7.16 5.18
CA VAL A 23 4.47 -7.16 5.79
C VAL A 23 3.47 -6.53 4.84
N HIS A 24 2.36 -7.23 4.60
CA HIS A 24 1.32 -6.82 3.67
C HIS A 24 0.05 -6.45 4.44
N SER A 25 -0.73 -5.54 3.86
CA SER A 25 -2.08 -5.21 4.31
C SER A 25 -2.96 -5.04 3.08
N GLY A 26 -3.94 -5.92 2.92
CA GLY A 26 -4.85 -5.91 1.78
C GLY A 26 -6.31 -6.17 2.16
N THR A 27 -7.24 -5.48 1.52
CA THR A 27 -8.68 -5.68 1.75
C THR A 27 -9.51 -5.25 0.55
N CYS A 28 -10.77 -5.71 0.52
CA CYS A 28 -11.80 -5.20 -0.37
C CYS A 28 -12.17 -3.76 0.03
N PHE A 29 -11.51 -2.79 -0.58
CA PHE A 29 -11.73 -1.38 -0.30
C PHE A 29 -12.84 -0.77 -1.18
N PRO A 30 -13.74 0.07 -0.62
CA PRO A 30 -14.80 0.79 -1.33
C PRO A 30 -14.26 2.05 -2.02
N TRP A 31 -13.24 1.88 -2.88
CA TRP A 31 -12.59 2.99 -3.59
C TRP A 31 -13.60 3.86 -4.35
N LYS A 32 -13.56 5.19 -4.13
CA LYS A 32 -14.54 6.19 -4.64
C LYS A 32 -16.00 5.98 -4.25
N GLN A 33 -16.35 4.93 -3.52
CA GLN A 33 -17.74 4.69 -3.15
C GLN A 33 -18.12 5.52 -1.94
N LYS A 34 -19.43 5.73 -1.78
CA LYS A 34 -20.01 6.42 -0.63
C LYS A 34 -20.33 5.38 0.45
N ILE A 35 -19.85 5.63 1.66
CA ILE A 35 -20.03 4.78 2.85
C ILE A 35 -20.40 5.66 4.06
N SER A 36 -20.98 5.05 5.08
CA SER A 36 -21.45 5.75 6.29
C SER A 36 -21.63 4.78 7.45
N GLY A 37 -21.62 5.30 8.68
CA GLY A 37 -21.82 4.50 9.89
C GLY A 37 -20.62 3.60 10.20
N ILE A 38 -20.90 2.38 10.62
CA ILE A 38 -19.89 1.34 10.86
C ILE A 38 -19.69 0.55 9.58
N VAL A 39 -18.45 0.50 9.10
CA VAL A 39 -18.07 -0.22 7.88
C VAL A 39 -17.15 -1.37 8.26
N HIS A 40 -17.57 -2.58 7.91
CA HIS A 40 -16.82 -3.80 8.18
C HIS A 40 -15.71 -4.02 7.15
N PHE A 41 -14.50 -4.33 7.62
CA PHE A 41 -13.38 -4.72 6.78
C PHE A 41 -12.76 -6.02 7.27
N ASP A 42 -12.74 -7.03 6.40
CA ASP A 42 -11.82 -8.17 6.56
C ASP A 42 -10.49 -7.81 5.90
N VAL A 43 -9.45 -7.65 6.72
CA VAL A 43 -8.12 -7.28 6.25
C VAL A 43 -7.20 -8.49 6.28
N ARG A 44 -6.62 -8.79 5.13
CA ARG A 44 -5.56 -9.78 4.96
C ARG A 44 -4.23 -9.15 5.32
N TYR A 45 -3.58 -9.70 6.33
CA TYR A 45 -2.20 -9.41 6.66
C TYR A 45 -1.35 -10.61 6.26
N ILE A 46 -0.24 -10.34 5.56
CA ILE A 46 0.75 -11.37 5.23
C ILE A 46 2.05 -10.94 5.90
N MET A 47 2.69 -11.88 6.58
CA MET A 47 4.06 -11.75 7.06
C MET A 47 4.87 -12.79 6.29
N TYR A 48 5.84 -12.33 5.50
CA TYR A 48 6.73 -13.19 4.72
C TYR A 48 8.16 -12.91 5.17
N ASP A 49 8.86 -13.96 5.58
CA ASP A 49 10.21 -13.89 6.15
C ASP A 49 10.37 -12.86 7.27
N THR A 50 9.27 -12.61 7.99
CA THR A 50 9.24 -11.58 9.03
C THR A 50 9.62 -12.17 10.38
N ALA A 51 10.81 -11.83 10.86
CA ALA A 51 11.29 -12.20 12.19
C ALA A 51 10.59 -11.43 13.33
N GLY A 52 9.91 -10.34 13.01
CA GLY A 52 9.18 -9.51 13.96
C GLY A 52 7.85 -10.09 14.45
N LYS A 53 7.23 -9.34 15.37
CA LYS A 53 5.91 -9.63 15.94
C LYS A 53 4.91 -8.57 15.51
N LEU A 54 3.80 -8.98 14.89
CA LEU A 54 2.66 -8.11 14.64
C LEU A 54 2.03 -7.75 15.99
N THR A 55 2.11 -6.46 16.37
CA THR A 55 1.67 -5.97 17.69
C THR A 55 0.33 -5.26 17.65
N SER A 56 0.02 -4.61 16.53
CA SER A 56 -1.28 -3.96 16.36
C SER A 56 -1.66 -3.83 14.90
N VAL A 57 -2.97 -3.86 14.67
CA VAL A 57 -3.59 -3.48 13.41
C VAL A 57 -4.64 -2.42 13.67
N ASP A 58 -4.71 -1.41 12.82
CA ASP A 58 -5.69 -0.33 12.98
C ASP A 58 -6.16 0.27 11.65
N ILE A 59 -7.33 0.90 11.69
CA ILE A 59 -7.83 1.75 10.62
C ILE A 59 -7.91 3.17 11.17
N GLN A 60 -7.25 4.09 10.47
CA GLN A 60 -7.40 5.51 10.68
C GLN A 60 -8.11 6.14 9.50
N ILE A 61 -8.86 7.21 9.76
CA ILE A 61 -9.36 8.10 8.71
C ILE A 61 -8.75 9.47 8.93
N GLN A 62 -8.07 9.97 7.91
CA GLN A 62 -7.58 11.32 7.83
C GLN A 62 -8.61 12.17 7.08
N ASP A 63 -9.09 13.21 7.75
CA ASP A 63 -9.95 14.24 7.19
C ASP A 63 -9.29 15.63 7.33
N PRO A 64 -9.93 16.74 6.89
CA PRO A 64 -9.41 18.08 7.07
C PRO A 64 -9.18 18.51 8.53
N GLY A 65 -9.86 17.87 9.49
CA GLY A 65 -9.74 18.14 10.93
C GLY A 65 -8.62 17.37 11.62
N GLY A 66 -8.12 16.28 11.03
CA GLY A 66 -7.01 15.50 11.58
C GLY A 66 -7.08 14.01 11.28
N VAL A 67 -6.26 13.24 12.00
CA VAL A 67 -6.26 11.77 11.97
C VAL A 67 -7.18 11.26 13.07
N HIS A 68 -8.13 10.40 12.70
CA HIS A 68 -9.06 9.77 13.62
C HIS A 68 -8.82 8.26 13.65
N LEU A 69 -8.56 7.69 14.84
CA LEU A 69 -8.49 6.25 15.02
C LEU A 69 -9.92 5.68 15.05
N VAL A 70 -10.32 4.98 14.00
CA VAL A 70 -11.70 4.51 13.86
C VAL A 70 -11.88 3.04 14.25
N SER A 71 -10.82 2.25 14.15
CA SER A 71 -10.77 0.85 14.59
C SER A 71 -9.35 0.47 15.02
N ARG A 72 -9.20 -0.43 16.00
CA ARG A 72 -7.90 -0.98 16.43
C ARG A 72 -8.06 -2.33 17.09
N LEU A 73 -7.11 -3.23 16.83
CA LEU A 73 -6.90 -4.47 17.54
C LEU A 73 -5.42 -4.62 17.92
N THR A 74 -5.15 -4.95 19.18
CA THR A 74 -3.82 -5.39 19.61
C THR A 74 -3.70 -6.89 19.35
N THR A 75 -2.53 -7.33 18.89
CA THR A 75 -2.26 -8.74 18.61
C THR A 75 -0.83 -9.11 19.02
N SER A 76 -0.50 -10.39 18.92
CA SER A 76 0.82 -10.94 19.20
C SER A 76 1.17 -12.05 18.21
N HIS A 77 0.71 -11.92 16.95
CA HIS A 77 1.06 -12.88 15.90
C HIS A 77 2.55 -12.78 15.57
N THR A 78 3.16 -13.94 15.42
CA THR A 78 4.52 -14.10 14.89
C THR A 78 4.46 -14.99 13.66
N CYS A 79 5.44 -14.86 12.78
CA CYS A 79 5.66 -15.82 11.71
C CYS A 79 7.01 -16.49 11.93
N PRO A 80 7.13 -17.82 11.81
CA PRO A 80 8.45 -18.46 11.78
C PRO A 80 9.29 -17.88 10.64
N ALA A 81 10.62 -17.85 10.83
CA ALA A 81 11.53 -17.47 9.76
C ALA A 81 11.36 -18.39 8.55
N GLU A 82 11.61 -17.87 7.34
CA GLU A 82 11.53 -18.60 6.07
C GLU A 82 10.11 -19.15 5.77
N GLN A 83 9.07 -18.48 6.29
CA GLN A 83 7.67 -18.86 6.07
C GLN A 83 6.81 -17.67 5.69
N THR A 84 5.69 -17.99 5.03
CA THR A 84 4.59 -17.06 4.77
C THR A 84 3.43 -17.35 5.71
N CYS A 85 3.08 -16.38 6.55
CA CYS A 85 1.91 -16.46 7.42
C CYS A 85 0.84 -15.51 6.94
N VAL A 86 -0.40 -16.01 6.82
CA VAL A 86 -1.55 -15.22 6.39
C VAL A 86 -2.55 -15.14 7.53
N PHE A 87 -2.96 -13.92 7.88
CA PHE A 87 -3.95 -13.63 8.89
C PHE A 87 -5.10 -12.84 8.27
N TRP A 88 -6.33 -13.25 8.57
CA TRP A 88 -7.51 -12.44 8.28
C TRP A 88 -8.03 -11.86 9.59
N ILE A 89 -8.05 -10.54 9.68
CA ILE A 89 -8.50 -9.83 10.87
C ILE A 89 -9.63 -8.90 10.48
N SER A 90 -10.79 -9.10 11.11
CA SER A 90 -11.96 -8.25 10.94
C SER A 90 -11.84 -6.99 11.79
N LEU A 91 -12.08 -5.83 11.17
CA LEU A 91 -12.05 -4.51 11.80
C LEU A 91 -13.31 -3.73 11.43
N ASP A 92 -14.04 -3.27 12.44
CA ASP A 92 -15.19 -2.39 12.25
C ASP A 92 -14.75 -0.93 12.34
N ALA A 93 -14.77 -0.23 11.21
CA ALA A 93 -14.41 1.17 11.10
C ALA A 93 -15.64 2.06 11.35
N ASP A 94 -15.70 2.71 12.51
CA ASP A 94 -16.73 3.69 12.82
C ASP A 94 -16.41 5.04 12.16
N THR A 95 -17.02 5.28 11.01
CA THR A 95 -16.81 6.50 10.22
C THR A 95 -17.44 7.73 10.87
N THR A 96 -18.33 7.58 11.86
CA THR A 96 -19.00 8.72 12.53
C THR A 96 -18.06 9.53 13.43
N LYS A 97 -16.89 8.95 13.74
CA LYS A 97 -15.81 9.58 14.50
C LYS A 97 -15.09 10.69 13.74
N THR A 98 -15.26 10.78 12.41
CA THR A 98 -14.66 11.85 11.63
C THR A 98 -15.38 13.18 11.85
N SER A 99 -14.67 14.27 11.56
CA SER A 99 -15.20 15.64 11.64
C SER A 99 -15.96 16.04 10.38
N TYR A 100 -15.62 15.45 9.22
CA TYR A 100 -16.16 15.85 7.92
C TYR A 100 -16.68 14.68 7.08
N ASP A 101 -17.70 14.99 6.26
CA ASP A 101 -18.17 14.19 5.14
C ASP A 101 -17.39 14.52 3.87
N GLY A 102 -17.59 13.72 2.81
CA GLY A 102 -16.86 13.86 1.56
C GLY A 102 -15.70 12.89 1.46
N ARG A 103 -14.78 13.14 0.54
CA ARG A 103 -13.64 12.26 0.25
C ARG A 103 -12.61 12.33 1.38
N GLN A 104 -12.42 11.22 2.08
CA GLN A 104 -11.44 11.09 3.16
C GLN A 104 -10.42 9.99 2.85
N GLU A 105 -9.23 10.10 3.44
CA GLU A 105 -8.18 9.09 3.32
C GLU A 105 -8.30 8.06 4.44
N PHE A 106 -8.43 6.80 4.08
CA PHE A 106 -8.29 5.66 4.96
C PHE A 106 -6.81 5.24 5.00
N ARG A 107 -6.34 4.88 6.19
CA ARG A 107 -5.03 4.29 6.45
C ARG A 107 -5.24 2.97 7.15
N ILE A 108 -5.08 1.87 6.42
CA ILE A 108 -5.17 0.51 6.99
C ILE A 108 -3.76 0.07 7.36
N ARG A 109 -3.52 -0.16 8.64
CA ARG A 109 -2.19 -0.20 9.23
C ARG A 109 -1.93 -1.52 9.92
N ALA A 110 -0.72 -2.03 9.75
CA ALA A 110 -0.14 -3.08 10.58
C ALA A 110 1.19 -2.57 11.16
N THR A 111 1.39 -2.75 12.46
CA THR A 111 2.65 -2.40 13.16
C THR A 111 3.33 -3.67 13.61
N VAL A 112 4.56 -3.87 13.16
CA VAL A 112 5.43 -4.97 13.56
C VAL A 112 6.54 -4.42 14.44
N THR A 113 6.84 -5.12 15.54
CA THR A 113 8.04 -4.87 16.33
C THR A 113 9.09 -5.88 15.93
N GLU A 114 10.21 -5.37 15.42
CA GLU A 114 11.31 -6.17 14.89
C GLU A 114 12.28 -6.63 15.99
N PRO A 115 13.17 -7.61 15.71
CA PRO A 115 14.14 -8.12 16.68
C PRO A 115 15.09 -7.08 17.28
N ASP A 116 15.37 -5.99 16.58
CA ASP A 116 16.18 -4.87 17.09
C ASP A 116 15.38 -3.93 18.03
N GLY A 117 14.11 -4.23 18.28
CA GLY A 117 13.20 -3.43 19.12
C GLY A 117 12.58 -2.23 18.41
N LYS A 118 12.91 -1.99 17.13
CA LYS A 118 12.30 -0.94 16.32
C LYS A 118 10.95 -1.40 15.76
N GLN A 119 10.24 -0.46 15.16
CA GLN A 119 8.95 -0.70 14.51
C GLN A 119 9.03 -0.56 13.00
N GLY A 120 8.43 -1.51 12.31
CA GLY A 120 8.00 -1.44 10.92
C GLY A 120 6.49 -1.19 10.85
N ILE A 121 6.04 -0.38 9.88
CA ILE A 121 4.62 -0.10 9.64
C ILE A 121 4.33 -0.22 8.15
N VAL A 122 3.40 -1.12 7.81
CA VAL A 122 2.70 -1.08 6.52
C VAL A 122 1.47 -0.21 6.66
N THR A 123 1.29 0.72 5.72
CA THR A 123 0.12 1.59 5.66
C THR A 123 -0.16 2.02 4.23
N ASN A 124 -1.23 2.78 4.06
CA ASN A 124 -1.68 3.25 2.76
C ASN A 124 -2.26 4.66 2.82
N GLY A 125 -2.66 5.16 1.66
CA GLY A 125 -3.49 6.34 1.49
C GLY A 125 -4.56 6.08 0.45
N TRP A 126 -5.66 5.44 0.85
CA TRP A 126 -6.78 5.08 -0.04
C TRP A 126 -7.99 5.94 0.25
N GLN A 127 -8.82 6.24 -0.75
CA GLN A 127 -9.89 7.23 -0.59
C GLN A 127 -11.28 6.68 -0.86
N ALA A 128 -12.21 6.98 0.04
CA ALA A 128 -13.64 6.74 -0.10
C ALA A 128 -14.42 7.99 0.36
N TYR A 129 -15.71 8.05 0.04
CA TYR A 129 -16.58 9.17 0.42
C TYR A 129 -17.38 8.84 1.67
N LEU A 130 -17.33 9.69 2.68
CA LEU A 130 -18.17 9.60 3.87
C LEU A 130 -19.48 10.38 3.69
N ALA A 131 -20.56 9.84 4.23
CA ALA A 131 -21.88 10.45 4.25
C ALA A 131 -22.58 10.24 5.61
N ASN A 132 -22.00 10.80 6.66
CA ASN A 132 -22.43 10.70 8.05
C ASN A 132 -23.25 11.91 8.53
N GLY A 133 -23.64 12.81 7.63
CA GLY A 133 -24.39 14.03 7.97
C GLY A 133 -23.52 15.12 8.60
N LYS A 134 -22.20 15.03 8.43
CA LYS A 134 -21.22 16.02 8.90
C LYS A 134 -21.06 17.14 7.86
N PRO A 135 -20.43 18.28 8.22
CA PRO A 135 -20.03 19.28 7.23
C PRO A 135 -19.25 18.64 6.08
N TYR A 136 -19.57 18.99 4.84
CA TYR A 136 -18.93 18.42 3.66
C TYR A 136 -17.60 19.11 3.40
N GLN A 137 -16.49 18.37 3.47
CA GLN A 137 -15.18 18.86 3.05
C GLN A 137 -14.25 17.71 2.68
N ASN A 138 -13.77 17.71 1.44
CA ASN A 138 -12.82 16.71 0.96
C ASN A 138 -11.43 16.94 1.57
N TYR A 139 -10.77 15.88 2.05
CA TYR A 139 -9.40 15.92 2.54
C TYR A 139 -8.38 16.24 1.43
N ARG A 140 -8.47 15.53 0.29
CA ARG A 140 -7.65 15.81 -0.90
C ARG A 140 -8.48 16.51 -1.96
N SER A 141 -7.83 17.18 -2.91
CA SER A 141 -8.47 17.85 -4.06
C SER A 141 -8.80 16.90 -5.22
N THR A 142 -8.23 15.69 -5.25
CA THR A 142 -8.42 14.70 -6.33
C THR A 142 -8.73 13.31 -5.79
N ASP A 143 -9.43 12.51 -6.60
CA ASP A 143 -9.58 11.08 -6.35
C ASP A 143 -8.37 10.25 -6.77
N ASN A 144 -7.57 10.77 -7.70
CA ASN A 144 -6.44 10.08 -8.31
C ASN A 144 -5.27 10.10 -7.34
N PHE A 145 -5.42 9.35 -6.26
CA PHE A 145 -4.46 9.19 -5.19
C PHE A 145 -4.71 7.82 -4.57
N THR A 146 -3.90 6.83 -4.96
CA THR A 146 -3.94 5.48 -4.38
C THR A 146 -2.51 5.07 -4.09
N GLU A 147 -2.16 5.07 -2.81
CA GLU A 147 -0.78 5.01 -2.33
C GLU A 147 -0.57 3.85 -1.36
N GLY A 148 0.58 3.19 -1.46
CA GLY A 148 1.09 2.26 -0.47
C GLY A 148 2.37 2.83 0.15
N ARG A 149 2.55 2.56 1.44
CA ARG A 149 3.60 3.17 2.24
C ARG A 149 4.26 2.10 3.12
N GLY A 150 5.58 2.07 3.08
CA GLY A 150 6.43 1.42 4.07
C GLY A 150 7.01 2.45 5.01
N TRP A 151 7.15 2.10 6.28
CA TRP A 151 7.80 2.94 7.27
C TRP A 151 8.63 2.10 8.21
N TYR A 152 9.82 2.60 8.52
CA TYR A 152 10.69 2.01 9.53
C TYR A 152 11.19 3.06 10.50
N THR A 153 11.44 2.65 11.74
CA THR A 153 11.95 3.54 12.78
C THR A 153 13.29 4.14 12.36
N ASN A 154 13.37 5.47 12.42
CA ASN A 154 14.48 6.34 11.97
C ASN A 154 14.60 6.54 10.45
N GLU A 155 13.95 5.71 9.63
CA GLU A 155 14.05 5.81 8.17
C GLU A 155 12.86 6.52 7.51
N GLY A 156 11.77 6.68 8.26
CA GLY A 156 10.59 7.41 7.80
C GLY A 156 9.79 6.65 6.73
N TYR A 157 8.97 7.37 5.96
CA TYR A 157 8.10 6.75 4.96
C TYR A 157 8.78 6.60 3.60
N ALA A 158 8.72 5.41 3.00
CA ALA A 158 8.88 5.18 1.56
C ALA A 158 7.50 5.01 0.93
N GLN A 159 7.24 5.62 -0.24
CA GLN A 159 5.89 5.66 -0.82
C GLN A 159 5.88 5.46 -2.33
N ALA A 160 4.95 4.62 -2.77
CA ALA A 160 4.63 4.36 -4.16
C ALA A 160 3.15 4.63 -4.40
N ARG A 161 2.83 5.41 -5.45
CA ARG A 161 1.49 5.93 -5.67
C ARG A 161 1.08 5.92 -7.13
N LEU A 162 -0.16 5.54 -7.37
CA LEU A 162 -0.87 5.82 -8.62
C LEU A 162 -1.60 7.17 -8.50
N ASP A 163 -1.22 8.10 -9.38
CA ASP A 163 -1.81 9.43 -9.56
C ASP A 163 -2.80 9.43 -10.75
N SER A 164 -3.53 8.34 -10.91
CA SER A 164 -4.49 8.14 -12.00
C SER A 164 -5.70 7.35 -11.51
N PRO A 165 -6.82 7.34 -12.26
CA PRO A 165 -7.95 6.47 -11.94
C PRO A 165 -7.53 5.00 -11.97
N VAL A 166 -8.17 4.16 -11.14
CA VAL A 166 -7.94 2.71 -11.16
C VAL A 166 -8.89 2.03 -12.15
N PRO A 167 -8.42 1.49 -13.29
CA PRO A 167 -9.31 0.91 -14.30
C PRO A 167 -10.11 -0.29 -13.77
N GLY A 168 -11.40 -0.34 -14.08
CA GLY A 168 -12.30 -1.38 -13.57
C GLY A 168 -12.72 -1.20 -12.10
N ALA A 169 -12.27 -0.13 -11.42
CA ALA A 169 -12.86 0.30 -10.16
C ALA A 169 -14.26 0.94 -10.37
N PHE A 170 -14.94 1.27 -9.28
CA PHE A 170 -16.27 1.87 -9.32
C PHE A 170 -16.26 3.16 -10.16
N GLY A 171 -17.06 3.18 -11.24
CA GLY A 171 -17.19 4.32 -12.14
C GLY A 171 -15.98 4.55 -13.06
N VAL A 172 -15.07 3.58 -13.23
CA VAL A 172 -13.92 3.68 -14.12
C VAL A 172 -13.91 2.52 -15.11
N ALA A 173 -13.87 2.84 -16.41
CA ALA A 173 -13.85 1.84 -17.46
C ALA A 173 -12.57 0.97 -17.41
N PRO A 174 -12.63 -0.30 -17.86
CA PRO A 174 -11.45 -1.09 -18.21
C PRO A 174 -10.56 -0.39 -19.24
N VAL A 175 -9.28 -0.80 -19.30
CA VAL A 175 -8.31 -0.29 -20.29
C VAL A 175 -8.23 -1.18 -21.53
N SER A 176 -7.89 -0.56 -22.66
CA SER A 176 -7.68 -1.20 -23.96
C SER A 176 -6.64 -0.42 -24.76
N GLY A 177 -5.79 -1.11 -25.52
CA GLY A 177 -4.70 -0.50 -26.30
C GLY A 177 -3.53 -0.02 -25.43
N ILE A 178 -3.21 1.27 -25.49
CA ILE A 178 -2.13 1.86 -24.69
C ILE A 178 -2.71 2.53 -23.45
N TRP A 179 -2.31 2.07 -22.27
CA TRP A 179 -2.60 2.72 -21.00
C TRP A 179 -1.34 3.42 -20.48
N SER A 180 -1.47 4.70 -20.13
CA SER A 180 -0.37 5.52 -19.63
C SER A 180 -0.72 6.19 -18.29
N PRO A 181 -0.66 5.45 -17.18
CA PRO A 181 -0.96 5.98 -15.86
C PRO A 181 0.18 6.88 -15.35
N HIS A 182 -0.18 8.00 -14.71
CA HIS A 182 0.75 8.81 -13.94
C HIS A 182 1.01 8.18 -12.57
N VAL A 183 2.27 8.13 -12.15
CA VAL A 183 2.69 7.57 -10.86
C VAL A 183 3.69 8.49 -10.16
N SER A 184 3.73 8.40 -8.83
CA SER A 184 4.74 9.03 -7.98
C SER A 184 5.38 7.98 -7.08
N ILE A 185 6.68 7.76 -7.23
CA ILE A 185 7.52 6.87 -6.44
C ILE A 185 8.65 7.73 -5.86
N LYS A 186 8.55 8.07 -4.58
CA LYS A 186 9.36 9.14 -3.98
C LYS A 186 9.42 9.02 -2.44
N PRO A 187 10.27 9.79 -1.76
CA PRO A 187 10.28 9.82 -0.29
C PRO A 187 8.93 10.28 0.27
N GLY A 188 8.51 9.66 1.37
CA GLY A 188 7.36 10.07 2.18
C GLY A 188 7.74 11.02 3.30
N ALA A 189 6.79 11.29 4.20
CA ALA A 189 7.01 12.19 5.32
C ALA A 189 8.15 11.68 6.22
N GLY A 190 9.19 12.50 6.40
CA GLY A 190 10.39 12.14 7.16
C GLY A 190 11.20 10.99 6.57
N GLY A 191 10.89 10.57 5.32
CA GLY A 191 11.54 9.46 4.64
C GLY A 191 12.93 9.81 4.13
N LEU A 192 13.80 8.79 4.08
CA LEU A 192 15.04 8.84 3.32
C LEU A 192 14.79 9.10 1.82
N PRO A 193 15.81 9.58 1.07
CA PRO A 193 15.77 9.62 -0.38
C PRO A 193 15.41 8.24 -0.98
N VAL A 194 14.63 8.23 -2.07
CA VAL A 194 14.35 7.01 -2.81
C VAL A 194 15.52 6.74 -3.75
N THR A 195 16.16 5.60 -3.54
CA THR A 195 17.32 5.08 -4.25
C THR A 195 16.92 4.13 -5.37
N GLY A 196 15.71 3.55 -5.32
CA GLY A 196 15.18 2.68 -6.36
C GLY A 196 13.68 2.90 -6.60
N SER A 197 13.27 2.93 -7.86
CA SER A 197 11.86 2.91 -8.27
C SER A 197 11.62 1.76 -9.23
N TYR A 198 10.59 0.96 -8.95
CA TYR A 198 10.22 -0.18 -9.77
C TYR A 198 8.72 -0.19 -10.05
N ALA A 199 8.35 -0.50 -11.29
CA ALA A 199 6.96 -0.74 -11.68
C ALA A 199 6.85 -1.93 -12.63
N SER A 200 5.86 -2.78 -12.39
CA SER A 200 5.60 -3.94 -13.24
C SER A 200 4.13 -4.34 -13.23
N VAL A 201 3.75 -5.23 -14.14
CA VAL A 201 2.44 -5.89 -14.15
C VAL A 201 2.59 -7.35 -13.77
N ASP A 202 1.75 -7.81 -12.85
CA ASP A 202 1.66 -9.20 -12.37
C ASP A 202 2.97 -9.77 -11.84
N SER A 203 3.73 -8.96 -11.11
CA SER A 203 4.89 -9.43 -10.34
C SER A 203 4.48 -10.18 -9.07
N ASP A 204 5.25 -11.20 -8.71
CA ASP A 204 5.18 -11.92 -7.45
C ASP A 204 6.57 -11.98 -6.80
N PHE A 205 6.87 -10.99 -5.94
CA PHE A 205 8.12 -10.89 -5.18
C PHE A 205 8.13 -11.77 -3.91
N ASP A 206 7.06 -12.55 -3.71
CA ASP A 206 6.94 -13.49 -2.60
C ASP A 206 7.06 -14.95 -3.11
N ALA A 207 7.23 -15.13 -4.43
CA ALA A 207 7.49 -16.43 -5.04
C ALA A 207 8.99 -16.79 -4.95
N ASP A 208 9.28 -18.10 -4.93
CA ASP A 208 10.64 -18.62 -5.07
C ASP A 208 10.75 -19.47 -6.36
N PRO A 209 11.50 -19.01 -7.39
CA PRO A 209 12.17 -17.72 -7.47
C PRO A 209 11.19 -16.55 -7.66
N GLU A 210 11.62 -15.33 -7.30
CA GLU A 210 10.81 -14.12 -7.46
C GLU A 210 10.41 -13.93 -8.94
N GLN A 211 9.15 -13.55 -9.16
CA GLN A 211 8.60 -13.31 -10.49
C GLN A 211 8.48 -11.81 -10.75
N MET A 212 9.32 -11.30 -11.65
CA MET A 212 9.37 -9.86 -11.95
C MET A 212 8.13 -9.34 -12.71
N GLY A 213 7.35 -10.22 -13.34
CA GLY A 213 6.22 -9.85 -14.19
C GLY A 213 6.65 -9.09 -15.45
N LEU A 214 5.73 -8.30 -16.01
CA LEU A 214 6.03 -7.39 -17.12
C LEU A 214 6.57 -6.07 -16.58
N VAL A 215 7.89 -5.88 -16.65
CA VAL A 215 8.57 -4.66 -16.17
C VAL A 215 8.20 -3.45 -17.04
N LEU A 216 7.80 -2.36 -16.39
CA LEU A 216 7.47 -1.06 -17.00
C LEU A 216 8.48 0.03 -16.63
N LEU A 217 9.10 -0.08 -15.46
CA LEU A 217 10.08 0.87 -14.93
C LEU A 217 11.03 0.12 -13.98
N ASP A 218 12.32 0.38 -14.12
CA ASP A 218 13.36 -0.01 -13.16
C ASP A 218 14.46 1.06 -13.22
N THR A 219 14.59 1.86 -12.16
CA THR A 219 15.54 2.97 -12.12
C THR A 219 16.11 3.20 -10.74
N ALA A 220 17.40 3.57 -10.67
CA ALA A 220 18.13 3.88 -9.45
C ALA A 220 17.88 5.33 -8.95
N SER A 221 16.61 5.72 -8.89
CA SER A 221 16.20 7.04 -8.41
C SER A 221 14.71 7.07 -8.09
N GLN A 222 14.23 8.13 -7.43
CA GLN A 222 12.81 8.47 -7.46
C GLN A 222 12.27 8.62 -8.89
N TYR A 223 10.97 8.39 -9.08
CA TYR A 223 10.30 8.55 -10.36
C TYR A 223 8.93 9.22 -10.18
N VAL A 224 8.69 10.28 -10.95
CA VAL A 224 7.37 10.92 -11.07
C VAL A 224 7.11 11.13 -12.56
N GLY A 225 6.09 10.49 -13.09
CA GLY A 225 5.87 10.49 -14.52
C GLY A 225 4.84 9.47 -14.97
N ASN A 226 4.72 9.34 -16.28
CA ASN A 226 3.80 8.40 -16.89
C ASN A 226 4.49 7.08 -17.19
N LEU A 227 3.92 5.98 -16.72
CA LEU A 227 4.25 4.66 -17.24
C LEU A 227 3.64 4.49 -18.65
N THR A 228 4.07 3.47 -19.37
CA THR A 228 3.44 3.09 -20.65
C THR A 228 3.26 1.59 -20.68
N LEU A 229 2.01 1.14 -20.78
CA LEU A 229 1.65 -0.26 -20.90
C LEU A 229 0.85 -0.46 -22.20
N ASP A 230 1.31 -1.38 -23.04
CA ASP A 230 0.51 -1.92 -24.14
C ASP A 230 -0.33 -3.09 -23.61
N THR A 231 -1.62 -2.86 -23.35
CA THR A 231 -2.53 -3.85 -22.78
C THR A 231 -2.85 -4.98 -23.75
N ARG A 232 -2.52 -4.86 -25.04
CA ARG A 232 -2.67 -5.94 -26.03
C ARG A 232 -1.68 -7.08 -25.80
N ARG A 233 -0.68 -6.87 -24.95
CA ARG A 233 0.26 -7.89 -24.47
C ARG A 233 -0.29 -8.73 -23.31
N LEU A 234 -1.46 -8.36 -22.79
CA LEU A 234 -2.12 -9.01 -21.67
C LEU A 234 -3.41 -9.68 -22.16
N THR A 235 -3.84 -10.71 -21.44
CA THR A 235 -5.16 -11.32 -21.62
C THR A 235 -6.26 -10.36 -21.18
N ASN A 236 -7.48 -10.51 -21.69
CA ASN A 236 -8.63 -9.79 -21.12
C ASN A 236 -8.91 -10.36 -19.71
N GLY A 237 -9.15 -9.48 -18.73
CA GLY A 237 -9.34 -9.87 -17.33
C GLY A 237 -8.67 -8.93 -16.34
N THR A 238 -8.58 -9.38 -15.08
CA THR A 238 -7.93 -8.64 -13.99
C THR A 238 -6.43 -8.88 -14.01
N HIS A 239 -5.66 -7.79 -13.94
CA HIS A 239 -4.22 -7.75 -13.79
C HIS A 239 -3.85 -6.82 -12.63
N TYR A 240 -2.60 -6.83 -12.19
CA TYR A 240 -2.13 -6.01 -11.07
C TYR A 240 -0.95 -5.15 -11.46
N LEU A 241 -1.08 -3.83 -11.29
CA LEU A 241 0.04 -2.91 -11.33
C LEU A 241 0.74 -2.91 -9.98
N PHE A 242 2.01 -3.27 -9.97
CA PHE A 242 2.89 -3.23 -8.81
C PHE A 242 3.78 -2.00 -8.90
N LEU A 243 3.81 -1.18 -7.85
CA LEU A 243 4.71 -0.03 -7.72
C LEU A 243 5.51 -0.16 -6.42
N ARG A 244 6.83 0.06 -6.48
CA ARG A 244 7.75 -0.06 -5.35
C ARG A 244 8.71 1.11 -5.28
N ALA A 245 8.86 1.66 -4.08
CA ALA A 245 9.85 2.66 -3.72
C ALA A 245 10.84 2.05 -2.73
N ASP A 246 12.12 2.03 -3.08
CA ASP A 246 13.20 1.55 -2.22
C ASP A 246 14.01 2.74 -1.68
N SER A 247 14.27 2.74 -0.38
CA SER A 247 15.07 3.75 0.31
C SER A 247 16.15 3.08 1.15
N ASP A 248 17.36 3.06 0.62
CA ASP A 248 18.54 2.46 1.22
C ASP A 248 18.98 3.26 2.46
N ASP A 249 19.20 2.56 3.57
CA ASP A 249 19.77 3.13 4.78
C ASP A 249 21.30 3.00 4.81
N SER A 250 21.92 3.72 5.75
CA SER A 250 23.38 3.70 5.93
C SER A 250 23.94 2.39 6.49
N LEU A 251 23.08 1.48 6.94
CA LEU A 251 23.45 0.19 7.54
C LEU A 251 23.40 -0.96 6.53
N GLY A 252 22.97 -0.70 5.29
CA GLY A 252 22.91 -1.68 4.21
C GLY A 252 21.57 -2.40 4.09
N SER A 253 20.50 -1.85 4.65
CA SER A 253 19.12 -2.34 4.46
C SER A 253 18.31 -1.34 3.63
N ALA A 254 17.18 -1.76 3.06
CA ALA A 254 16.25 -0.88 2.37
C ALA A 254 14.89 -0.84 3.08
N ASN A 255 14.42 0.36 3.39
CA ASN A 255 13.02 0.60 3.75
C ASN A 255 12.20 0.77 2.47
N THR A 256 11.23 -0.11 2.26
CA THR A 256 10.52 -0.20 0.99
C THR A 256 9.02 -0.03 1.19
N GLY A 257 8.40 0.80 0.34
CA GLY A 257 6.95 0.98 0.27
C GLY A 257 6.38 0.48 -1.05
N VAL A 258 5.35 -0.35 -0.97
CA VAL A 258 4.73 -1.00 -2.14
C VAL A 258 3.23 -0.76 -2.19
N ILE A 259 2.69 -0.64 -3.40
CA ILE A 259 1.27 -0.85 -3.67
C ILE A 259 1.04 -1.82 -4.83
N LYS A 260 0.11 -2.76 -4.64
CA LYS A 260 -0.47 -3.63 -5.67
C LYS A 260 -1.90 -3.13 -5.98
N ILE A 261 -2.13 -2.75 -7.23
CA ILE A 261 -3.38 -2.10 -7.68
C ILE A 261 -4.00 -2.97 -8.79
N PRO A 262 -5.21 -3.53 -8.60
CA PRO A 262 -5.86 -4.27 -9.68
C PRO A 262 -6.33 -3.30 -10.76
N PHE A 263 -6.25 -3.73 -12.01
CA PHE A 263 -6.85 -3.07 -13.15
C PHE A 263 -7.45 -4.11 -14.11
N VAL A 264 -8.46 -3.72 -14.87
CA VAL A 264 -9.14 -4.61 -15.82
C VAL A 264 -8.76 -4.28 -17.26
N VAL A 265 -8.33 -5.28 -18.01
CA VAL A 265 -8.05 -5.23 -19.45
C VAL A 265 -9.24 -5.77 -20.25
N ASN A 266 -9.63 -5.05 -21.28
CA ASN A 266 -10.66 -5.46 -22.24
C ASN A 266 -10.31 -4.96 -23.66
N ASN A 267 -9.38 -5.66 -24.31
CA ASN A 267 -8.98 -5.41 -25.70
C ASN A 267 -10.05 -5.84 -26.70
#